data_AF-A0A2E7SXH2-F1
#
_entry.id   AF-A0A2E7SXH2-F1
#
_cell.length_a   1.000
_cell.length_b   1.000
_cell.length_c   1.000
_cell.angle_alpha   90.00
_cell.angle_beta   90.00
_cell.angle_gamma   90.00
#
_symmetry.space_group_name_H-M   'P 1'
#
loop_
_entity.id
_entity.type
_entity.pdbx_description
1 polymer ?
#
loop_
_entity_poly.entity_id
_entity_poly.type
_entity_poly.pdbx_seq_one_letter_code
_entity_poly.pdbx_strand_id
1 'polypeptide(L)'
;KNRRIKAPTRQRRWQPLRDLAGLEARSKTVEQSMGPLVDVPALVRIEDEKWVFERIDEDVLHQLTHRLVLHEEEGTRTIGATINLASAMQVAKCMAEQEQKIVLIRPM
;
A
#
# COMPACT_ATOMS: atom_id res chain seq x y z
N LYS A 1 -33.37 27.39 4.94
CA LYS A 1 -33.63 27.69 6.37
C LYS A 1 -32.96 26.59 7.21
N ASN A 2 -31.69 26.77 7.61
CA ASN A 2 -30.86 25.71 8.22
C ASN A 2 -31.13 25.59 9.73
N ARG A 3 -31.71 24.46 10.16
CA ARG A 3 -31.99 24.16 11.57
C ARG A 3 -30.72 23.62 12.25
N ARG A 4 -29.80 24.50 12.66
CA ARG A 4 -28.69 24.13 13.53
C ARG A 4 -29.26 23.72 14.89
N ILE A 5 -29.12 22.44 15.23
CA ILE A 5 -29.49 21.89 16.54
C ILE A 5 -28.50 22.49 17.56
N LYS A 6 -28.96 23.44 18.38
CA LYS A 6 -28.19 23.97 19.50
C LYS A 6 -28.18 22.94 20.63
N ALA A 7 -27.36 21.90 20.48
CA ALA A 7 -27.07 20.99 21.57
C ALA A 7 -26.09 21.70 22.54
N PRO A 8 -26.36 21.73 23.86
CA PRO A 8 -25.39 22.26 24.81
C PRO A 8 -24.11 21.42 24.75
N THR A 9 -22.96 22.07 24.59
CA THR A 9 -21.65 21.42 24.64
C THR A 9 -21.43 20.90 26.05
N ARG A 10 -21.83 19.66 26.32
CA ARG A 10 -21.63 19.01 27.62
C ARG A 10 -20.14 18.81 27.79
N GLN A 11 -19.50 19.64 28.61
CA GLN A 11 -18.12 19.44 29.04
C GLN A 11 -18.06 18.13 29.82
N ARG A 12 -17.66 17.06 29.14
CA ARG A 12 -17.44 15.75 29.74
C ARG A 12 -15.98 15.69 30.17
N ARG A 13 -15.74 15.36 31.44
CA ARG A 13 -14.38 15.01 31.88
C ARG A 13 -13.99 13.72 31.16
N TRP A 14 -12.93 13.79 30.35
CA TRP A 14 -12.36 12.63 29.68
C TRP A 14 -11.96 11.60 30.74
N GLN A 15 -12.43 10.36 30.60
CA GLN A 15 -12.08 9.25 31.47
C GLN A 15 -11.22 8.28 30.66
N PRO A 16 -9.88 8.43 30.66
CA PRO A 16 -8.99 7.77 29.72
C PRO A 16 -9.26 6.26 29.60
N LEU A 17 -9.34 5.55 30.72
CA LEU A 17 -9.56 4.10 30.75
C LEU A 17 -10.91 3.68 30.16
N ARG A 18 -11.98 4.41 30.49
CA ARG A 18 -13.34 4.05 30.07
C ARG A 18 -13.65 4.49 28.65
N ASP A 19 -13.17 5.68 28.27
CA ASP A 19 -13.37 6.25 26.96
C ASP A 19 -12.45 5.58 25.91
N LEU A 20 -11.28 5.08 26.32
CA LEU A 20 -10.38 4.30 25.46
C LEU A 20 -10.80 2.85 25.30
N ALA A 21 -11.40 2.21 26.32
CA ALA A 21 -11.85 0.80 26.24
C ALA A 21 -12.77 0.55 25.03
N GLY A 22 -13.67 1.49 24.72
CA GLY A 22 -14.52 1.40 23.54
C GLY A 22 -13.76 1.54 22.23
N LEU A 23 -12.70 2.35 22.18
CA LEU A 23 -11.84 2.51 21.00
C LEU A 23 -10.93 1.30 20.80
N GLU A 24 -10.39 0.75 21.89
CA GLU A 24 -9.57 -0.46 21.90
C GLU A 24 -10.37 -1.67 21.40
N ALA A 25 -11.59 -1.87 21.92
CA ALA A 25 -12.46 -2.96 21.48
C ALA A 25 -12.77 -2.86 19.98
N ARG A 26 -13.11 -1.66 19.47
CA ARG A 26 -13.36 -1.45 18.04
C ARG A 26 -12.09 -1.66 17.21
N SER A 27 -10.93 -1.22 17.67
CA SER A 27 -9.67 -1.42 16.94
C SER A 27 -9.35 -2.91 16.81
N LYS A 28 -9.53 -3.70 17.88
CA LYS A 28 -9.33 -5.17 17.84
C LYS A 28 -10.31 -5.87 16.89
N THR A 29 -11.58 -5.48 16.89
CA THR A 29 -12.56 -6.04 15.93
C THR A 29 -12.19 -5.71 14.49
N VAL A 30 -11.74 -4.47 14.23
CA VAL A 30 -11.30 -4.05 12.90
C VAL A 30 -10.04 -4.83 12.50
N GLU A 31 -9.02 -4.91 13.36
CA GLU A 31 -7.80 -5.67 13.12
C GLU A 31 -8.08 -7.12 12.71
N GLN A 32 -9.00 -7.81 13.39
CA GLN A 32 -9.42 -9.17 13.04
C GLN A 32 -10.10 -9.26 11.67
N SER A 33 -10.75 -8.20 11.21
CA SER A 33 -11.43 -8.13 9.92
C SER A 33 -10.52 -7.70 8.76
N MET A 34 -9.39 -7.05 9.03
CA MET A 34 -8.50 -6.48 8.01
C MET A 34 -7.67 -7.54 7.27
N GLY A 35 -7.62 -8.78 7.78
CA GLY A 35 -6.84 -9.86 7.19
C GLY A 35 -5.34 -9.75 7.49
N PRO A 36 -4.51 -10.61 6.89
CA PRO A 36 -3.07 -10.56 7.10
C PRO A 36 -2.46 -9.24 6.60
N LEU A 37 -1.44 -8.74 7.30
CA LEU A 37 -0.63 -7.63 6.82
C LEU A 37 0.06 -8.06 5.52
N VAL A 38 -0.38 -7.48 4.41
CA VAL A 38 0.25 -7.67 3.11
C VAL A 38 1.14 -6.46 2.84
N ASP A 39 2.40 -6.71 2.49
CA ASP A 39 3.30 -5.65 2.08
C ASP A 39 2.74 -4.95 0.83
N VAL A 40 2.50 -3.64 0.94
CA VAL A 40 2.04 -2.81 -0.17
C VAL A 40 3.22 -2.61 -1.13
N PRO A 41 3.16 -3.11 -2.38
CA PRO A 41 4.24 -2.93 -3.33
C PRO A 41 4.33 -1.45 -3.74
N ALA A 42 5.54 -0.90 -3.80
CA ALA A 42 5.76 0.44 -4.35
C ALA A 42 5.47 0.49 -5.86
N LEU A 43 4.97 1.60 -6.36
CA LEU A 43 4.90 1.82 -7.81
C LEU A 43 6.31 2.03 -8.35
N VAL A 44 6.68 1.26 -9.37
CA VAL A 44 7.98 1.37 -10.04
C VAL A 44 7.79 1.94 -11.43
N ARG A 45 8.45 3.07 -11.71
CA ARG A 45 8.50 3.68 -13.03
C ARG A 45 9.92 4.12 -13.36
N ILE A 46 10.22 4.17 -14.65
CA ILE A 46 11.47 4.71 -15.18
C ILE A 46 11.13 6.07 -15.80
N GLU A 47 11.70 7.14 -15.25
CA GLU A 47 11.61 8.50 -15.79
C GLU A 47 13.03 9.02 -15.98
N ASP A 48 13.35 9.56 -17.16
CA ASP A 48 14.69 10.08 -17.51
C ASP A 48 15.85 9.14 -17.17
N GLU A 49 15.69 7.85 -17.49
CA GLU A 49 16.66 6.78 -17.21
C GLU A 49 16.95 6.57 -15.71
N LYS A 50 16.12 7.13 -14.83
CA LYS A 50 16.22 6.99 -13.37
C LYS A 50 15.04 6.21 -12.81
N TRP A 51 15.34 5.48 -11.75
CA TRP A 51 14.38 4.68 -10.99
C TRP A 51 13.59 5.58 -10.06
N VAL A 52 12.26 5.59 -10.21
CA VAL A 52 11.35 6.30 -9.32
C VAL A 52 10.51 5.29 -8.56
N PHE A 53 10.69 5.28 -7.23
CA PHE A 53 9.87 4.53 -6.29
C PHE A 53 8.92 5.50 -5.59
N GLU A 54 7.63 5.34 -5.83
CA GLU A 54 6.62 6.24 -5.25
C GLU A 54 5.81 5.51 -4.18
N ARG A 55 5.58 6.19 -3.04
CA ARG A 55 4.55 5.79 -2.09
C ARG A 55 3.21 6.08 -2.73
N ILE A 56 2.39 5.05 -2.86
CA ILE A 56 1.11 5.13 -3.55
C ILE A 56 -0.05 5.29 -2.58
N ASP A 57 -1.01 6.11 -2.97
CA ASP A 57 -2.32 6.19 -2.34
C ASP A 57 -3.16 4.94 -2.69
N GLU A 58 -4.21 4.70 -1.90
CA GLU A 58 -5.12 3.57 -2.06
C GLU A 58 -5.72 3.49 -3.47
N ASP A 59 -6.09 4.62 -4.07
CA ASP A 59 -6.65 4.66 -5.43
C ASP A 59 -5.67 4.17 -6.49
N VAL A 60 -4.37 4.41 -6.30
CA VAL A 60 -3.31 3.97 -7.21
C VAL A 60 -2.98 2.50 -6.97
N LEU A 61 -3.05 2.03 -5.72
CA LEU A 61 -2.89 0.61 -5.39
C LEU A 61 -3.91 -0.26 -6.13
N HIS A 62 -5.17 0.17 -6.21
CA HIS A 62 -6.22 -0.55 -6.95
C HIS A 62 -5.98 -0.58 -8.48
N GLN A 63 -5.14 0.30 -9.00
CA GLN A 63 -4.80 0.37 -10.43
C GLN A 63 -3.55 -0.46 -10.78
N LEU A 64 -2.81 -0.96 -9.78
CA LEU A 64 -1.67 -1.82 -10.01
C LEU A 64 -2.13 -3.20 -10.47
N THR A 65 -1.59 -3.64 -11.61
CA THR A 65 -2.02 -4.88 -12.26
C THR A 65 -0.92 -5.94 -12.28
N HIS A 66 0.34 -5.52 -12.28
CA HIS A 66 1.49 -6.42 -12.42
C HIS A 66 2.48 -6.20 -11.29
N ARG A 67 2.87 -7.27 -10.62
CA ARG A 67 3.88 -7.30 -9.57
C ARG A 67 5.21 -7.78 -10.13
N LEU A 68 6.28 -7.09 -9.76
CA LEU A 68 7.67 -7.40 -10.12
C LEU A 68 8.35 -8.12 -8.96
N VAL A 69 8.77 -9.36 -9.22
CA VAL A 69 9.38 -10.25 -8.22
C VAL A 69 10.77 -10.66 -8.67
N LEU A 70 11.78 -10.44 -7.83
CA LEU A 70 13.13 -10.99 -8.01
C LEU A 70 13.22 -12.38 -7.43
N HIS A 71 14.03 -13.20 -8.08
CA HIS A 71 14.49 -14.47 -7.54
C HIS A 71 15.94 -14.28 -7.08
N GLU A 72 16.16 -14.31 -5.77
CA GLU A 72 17.48 -14.26 -5.13
C GLU A 72 17.76 -15.61 -4.44
N GLU A 73 19.01 -15.85 -4.03
CA GLU A 73 19.42 -17.13 -3.41
C GLU A 73 18.65 -17.44 -2.12
N GLU A 74 18.22 -16.41 -1.39
CA GLU A 74 17.45 -16.52 -0.14
C GLU A 74 15.93 -16.60 -0.37
N GLY A 75 15.44 -16.44 -1.61
CA GLY A 75 14.03 -16.59 -1.95
C GLY A 75 13.51 -15.58 -2.96
N THR A 76 12.18 -15.42 -3.00
CA THR A 76 11.53 -14.45 -3.89
C THR A 76 11.23 -13.14 -3.16
N ARG A 77 11.75 -12.03 -3.68
CA ARG A 77 11.50 -10.69 -3.14
C ARG A 77 10.67 -9.85 -4.09
N THR A 78 9.58 -9.26 -3.60
CA THR A 78 8.80 -8.29 -4.39
C THR A 78 9.50 -6.94 -4.35
N ILE A 79 9.81 -6.36 -5.52
CA ILE A 79 10.43 -5.02 -5.59
C ILE A 79 9.35 -3.94 -5.67
N GLY A 80 8.25 -4.23 -6.37
CA GLY A 80 7.17 -3.29 -6.58
C GLY A 80 6.17 -3.78 -7.61
N ALA A 81 5.33 -2.87 -8.09
CA ALA A 81 4.28 -3.16 -9.04
C ALA A 81 4.13 -2.03 -10.07
N THR A 82 3.49 -2.35 -11.19
CA THR A 82 3.22 -1.42 -12.29
C THR A 82 1.75 -1.44 -12.68
N ILE A 83 1.29 -0.33 -13.23
CA ILE A 83 -0.10 -0.14 -13.70
C ILE A 83 -0.42 -0.91 -14.99
N ASN A 84 0.61 -1.25 -15.79
CA ASN A 84 0.44 -1.94 -17.06
C ASN A 84 1.61 -2.91 -17.35
N LEU A 85 1.40 -3.82 -18.30
CA LEU A 85 2.40 -4.80 -18.72
C LEU A 85 3.58 -4.15 -19.47
N ALA A 86 3.33 -3.10 -20.25
CA ALA A 86 4.38 -2.44 -21.03
C ALA A 86 5.46 -1.82 -20.13
N SER A 87 5.05 -1.10 -19.09
CA SER A 87 5.94 -0.58 -18.05
C SER A 87 6.59 -1.69 -17.25
N ALA A 88 5.86 -2.77 -16.91
CA ALA A 88 6.45 -3.95 -16.27
C ALA A 88 7.60 -4.53 -17.09
N MET A 89 7.38 -4.66 -18.40
CA MET A 89 8.36 -5.22 -19.35
C MET A 89 9.56 -4.29 -19.53
N GLN A 90 9.33 -2.98 -19.61
CA GLN A 90 10.41 -2.00 -19.69
C GLN A 90 11.29 -2.03 -18.44
N VAL A 91 10.67 -2.11 -17.26
CA VAL A 91 11.40 -2.24 -15.99
C VAL A 91 12.18 -3.56 -15.94
N ALA A 92 11.54 -4.68 -16.31
CA ALA A 92 12.20 -5.99 -16.35
C ALA A 92 13.39 -6.01 -17.32
N LYS A 93 13.25 -5.39 -18.49
CA LYS A 93 14.33 -5.24 -19.46
C LYS A 93 15.50 -4.45 -18.89
N CYS A 94 15.25 -3.29 -18.29
CA CYS A 94 16.30 -2.49 -17.67
C CYS A 94 17.00 -3.24 -16.52
N MET A 95 16.27 -4.00 -15.70
CA MET A 95 16.88 -4.84 -14.66
C MET A 95 17.78 -5.94 -15.23
N ALA A 96 17.36 -6.59 -16.31
CA ALA A 96 18.14 -7.62 -16.96
C ALA A 96 19.41 -7.04 -17.63
N GLU A 97 19.29 -5.89 -18.28
CA GLU A 97 20.40 -5.27 -19.02
C GLU A 97 21.42 -4.57 -18.12
N GLN A 98 20.96 -3.83 -17.10
CA GLN A 98 21.85 -3.00 -16.26
C GLN A 98 22.32 -3.72 -15.01
N GLU A 99 21.45 -4.51 -14.38
CA GLU A 99 21.77 -5.19 -13.10
C GLU A 99 21.97 -6.70 -13.25
N GLN A 100 21.82 -7.26 -14.45
CA GLN A 100 21.92 -8.71 -14.72
C GLN A 100 20.98 -9.54 -13.83
N LYS A 101 19.83 -8.98 -13.46
CA LYS A 101 18.83 -9.61 -12.59
C LYS A 101 17.64 -10.13 -13.40
N ILE A 102 17.17 -11.32 -13.03
CA ILE A 102 15.97 -11.92 -13.63
C ILE A 102 14.74 -11.49 -12.83
N VAL A 103 13.79 -10.85 -13.51
CA VAL A 103 12.54 -10.38 -12.93
C VAL A 103 11.39 -11.25 -13.42
N LEU A 104 10.58 -11.74 -12.49
CA LEU A 104 9.31 -12.40 -12.75
C LEU A 104 8.17 -11.38 -12.67
N ILE A 105 7.38 -11.30 -13.73
CA ILE A 105 6.17 -10.48 -13.77
C ILE A 105 4.99 -11.39 -13.42
N ARG A 106 4.28 -11.08 -12.33
CA ARG A 106 3.07 -11.80 -11.90
C ARG A 106 1.86 -10.88 -11.92
N PRO A 107 0.67 -11.36 -12.35
CA PRO A 107 -0.56 -10.61 -12.10
C PRO A 107 -0.80 -10.47 -10.59
N MET A 108 -1.41 -9.35 -10.20
CA MET A 108 -1.87 -9.07 -8.83
C MET A 108 -3.12 -9.90 -8.48
#